data_AF-A0A0E0MHK5-F1
#
_entry.id   AF-A0A0E0MHK5-F1
#
_cell.length_a   1.000
_cell.length_b   1.000
_cell.length_c   1.000
_cell.angle_alpha   90.00
_cell.angle_beta   90.00
_cell.angle_gamma   90.00
#
_symmetry.space_group_name_H-M   'P 1'
#
loop_
_entity.id
_entity.type
_entity.pdbx_description
1 polymer ?
#
loop_
_entity_poly.entity_id
_entity_poly.type
_entity_poly.pdbx_seq_one_letter_code
_entity_poly.pdbx_strand_id
1 'polypeptide(L)'
;MARTFLLLASRYYDGTPEGVYTEDFPVRPPRPYNYTNPALIAPGPLEEVLEPTFKATKLKRFKYNTSVEIIFQSTTLLMSDSNPMHLHGYDVFLLAQGLGNFDAKRDVRKFNYHNPQLRSTVLVPRGGWAAVRFVTDNPGMWYLHCHFEFHIIMGMATAFIVEDGPTPETSLPPPPPEFKKCGAS
;
A
#
# COMPACT_ATOMS: atom_id res chain seq x y z
N MET A 1 10.21 -5.61 12.11
CA MET A 1 8.89 -5.47 11.49
C MET A 1 7.72 -5.79 12.45
N ALA A 2 7.69 -6.93 13.16
CA ALA A 2 6.58 -7.28 14.05
C ALA A 2 6.21 -6.23 15.13
N ARG A 3 7.21 -5.52 15.69
CA ARG A 3 6.98 -4.51 16.74
C ARG A 3 6.18 -3.29 16.27
N THR A 4 6.34 -2.88 15.02
CA THR A 4 5.65 -1.68 14.48
C THR A 4 4.19 -1.96 14.19
N PHE A 5 3.85 -3.14 13.67
CA PHE A 5 2.47 -3.52 13.38
C PHE A 5 1.66 -3.75 14.67
N LEU A 6 2.27 -4.39 15.68
CA LEU A 6 1.67 -4.55 17.01
C LEU A 6 1.39 -3.20 17.68
N LEU A 7 2.29 -2.22 17.51
CA LEU A 7 2.11 -0.85 18.00
C LEU A 7 0.93 -0.15 17.31
N LEU A 8 0.84 -0.27 15.99
CA LEU A 8 -0.24 0.35 15.22
C LEU A 8 -1.60 -0.21 15.65
N ALA A 9 -1.72 -1.54 15.70
CA ALA A 9 -2.94 -2.22 16.13
C ALA A 9 -3.30 -1.86 17.57
N SER A 10 -2.36 -1.91 18.53
CA SER A 10 -2.66 -1.56 19.93
C SER A 10 -3.16 -0.13 20.08
N ARG A 11 -2.54 0.82 19.37
CA ARG A 11 -2.89 2.24 19.43
C ARG A 11 -4.21 2.57 18.76
N TYR A 12 -4.59 1.80 17.75
CA TYR A 12 -5.93 1.85 17.17
C TYR A 12 -7.01 1.48 18.21
N TYR A 13 -6.85 0.38 18.95
CA TYR A 13 -7.80 0.00 20.00
C TYR A 13 -7.78 0.94 21.21
N ASP A 14 -6.59 1.37 21.64
CA ASP A 14 -6.45 2.29 22.77
C ASP A 14 -6.90 3.73 22.40
N GLY A 15 -7.26 4.01 21.13
CA GLY A 15 -7.70 5.32 20.67
C GLY A 15 -6.63 6.42 20.74
N THR A 16 -5.34 6.05 20.70
CA THR A 16 -4.20 6.97 20.90
C THR A 16 -3.21 6.98 19.71
N PRO A 17 -3.64 7.37 18.49
CA PRO A 17 -2.77 7.38 17.32
C PRO A 17 -1.72 8.51 17.32
N GLU A 18 -1.89 9.51 18.20
CA GLU A 18 -1.07 10.72 18.22
C GLU A 18 0.42 10.41 18.42
N GLY A 19 1.25 11.01 17.56
CA GLY A 19 2.71 10.77 17.55
C GLY A 19 3.16 9.44 16.95
N VAL A 20 2.24 8.54 16.56
CA VAL A 20 2.58 7.23 15.97
C VAL A 20 2.36 7.22 14.46
N TYR A 21 1.20 7.68 14.00
CA TYR A 21 0.85 7.76 12.59
C TYR A 21 -0.13 8.90 12.29
N THR A 22 -0.19 9.28 11.01
CA THR A 22 -1.24 10.15 10.47
C THR A 22 -2.01 9.41 9.38
N GLU A 23 -3.25 9.81 9.12
CA GLU A 23 -4.15 9.12 8.17
C GLU A 23 -4.24 9.81 6.80
N ASP A 24 -3.27 10.67 6.51
CA ASP A 24 -3.16 11.51 5.31
C ASP A 24 -2.28 10.85 4.23
N PHE A 25 -2.24 9.52 4.15
CA PHE A 25 -1.55 8.87 3.04
C PHE A 25 -2.17 9.30 1.70
N PRO A 26 -1.36 9.81 0.75
CA PRO A 26 -1.88 10.50 -0.42
C PRO A 26 -2.56 9.52 -1.38
N VAL A 27 -3.73 9.90 -1.90
CA VAL A 27 -4.51 9.11 -2.87
C VAL A 27 -3.99 9.23 -4.31
N ARG A 28 -3.05 10.15 -4.55
CA ARG A 28 -2.34 10.34 -5.82
C ARG A 28 -0.88 10.69 -5.51
N PRO A 29 0.06 10.39 -6.41
CA PRO A 29 1.45 10.81 -6.25
C PRO A 29 1.54 12.33 -6.00
N PRO A 30 2.16 12.78 -4.89
CA PRO A 30 2.27 14.22 -4.58
C PRO A 30 3.04 15.01 -5.63
N ARG A 31 3.99 14.35 -6.30
CA ARG A 31 4.79 14.91 -7.40
C ARG A 31 4.71 13.96 -8.60
N PRO A 32 3.81 14.22 -9.57
CA PRO A 32 3.77 13.43 -10.79
C PRO A 32 4.92 13.80 -11.72
N TYR A 33 5.52 12.78 -12.35
CA TYR A 33 6.57 12.92 -13.37
C TYR A 33 6.47 11.75 -14.35
N ASN A 34 7.32 11.74 -15.39
CA ASN A 34 7.46 10.57 -16.24
C ASN A 34 8.19 9.46 -15.47
N TYR A 35 7.44 8.59 -14.80
CA TYR A 35 7.97 7.51 -13.96
C TYR A 35 8.86 6.54 -14.73
N THR A 36 8.69 6.47 -16.04
CA THR A 36 9.41 5.53 -16.91
C THR A 36 10.52 6.18 -17.74
N ASN A 37 10.96 7.39 -17.38
CA ASN A 37 12.02 8.08 -18.10
C ASN A 37 13.36 7.32 -17.97
N PRO A 38 13.97 6.85 -19.08
CA PRO A 38 15.26 6.16 -19.03
C PRO A 38 16.40 6.99 -18.45
N ALA A 39 16.29 8.33 -18.54
CA ALA A 39 17.28 9.25 -17.96
C ALA A 39 17.33 9.24 -16.42
N LEU A 40 16.36 8.57 -15.76
CA LEU A 40 16.32 8.39 -14.30
C LEU A 40 16.99 7.09 -13.84
N ILE A 41 17.44 6.23 -14.77
CA ILE A 41 18.04 4.94 -14.43
C ILE A 41 19.42 5.11 -13.81
N ALA A 42 20.23 5.99 -14.40
CA ALA A 42 21.57 6.31 -13.91
C ALA A 42 21.49 7.55 -13.01
N PRO A 43 22.32 7.62 -11.95
CA PRO A 43 22.44 8.82 -11.13
C PRO A 43 22.76 10.05 -11.98
N GLY A 44 22.11 11.18 -11.68
CA GLY A 44 22.31 12.43 -12.42
C GLY A 44 21.33 13.53 -12.04
N PRO A 45 21.44 14.71 -12.66
CA PRO A 45 20.70 15.91 -12.22
C PRO A 45 19.17 15.79 -12.26
N LEU A 46 18.62 14.97 -13.15
CA LEU A 46 17.17 14.73 -13.22
C LEU A 46 16.68 13.81 -12.09
N GLU A 47 17.53 12.89 -11.68
CA GLU A 47 17.29 11.87 -10.66
C GLU A 47 17.39 12.52 -9.27
N GLU A 48 18.44 13.31 -9.02
CA GLU A 48 18.73 13.99 -7.74
C GLU A 48 17.59 14.91 -7.27
N VAL A 49 16.88 15.56 -8.21
CA VAL A 49 15.72 16.41 -7.90
C VAL A 49 14.51 15.60 -7.39
N LEU A 50 14.46 14.30 -7.69
CA LEU A 50 13.39 13.37 -7.31
C LEU A 50 13.73 12.51 -6.08
N GLU A 51 14.99 12.48 -5.62
CA GLU A 51 15.44 11.78 -4.42
C GLU A 51 15.00 12.32 -3.04
N PRO A 52 14.47 13.55 -2.84
CA PRO A 52 14.18 14.00 -1.48
C PRO A 52 13.00 13.22 -0.89
N THR A 53 13.33 12.19 -0.10
CA THR A 53 12.40 11.39 0.70
C THR A 53 12.55 11.76 2.17
N PHE A 54 11.47 11.61 2.93
CA PHE A 54 11.50 11.75 4.38
C PHE A 54 10.74 10.58 5.02
N LYS A 55 11.17 10.19 6.21
CA LYS A 55 10.51 9.11 6.96
C LYS A 55 9.19 9.64 7.52
N ALA A 56 8.12 8.89 7.31
CA ALA A 56 6.81 9.16 7.90
C ALA A 56 6.01 7.86 8.05
N THR A 57 5.13 7.83 9.05
CA THR A 57 4.14 6.76 9.24
C THR A 57 2.78 7.28 8.80
N LYS A 58 2.44 7.11 7.53
CA LYS A 58 1.17 7.58 6.96
C LYS A 58 0.31 6.41 6.52
N LEU A 59 -0.93 6.36 6.99
CA LEU A 59 -1.90 5.32 6.75
C LEU A 59 -3.08 5.84 5.94
N LYS A 60 -3.88 4.91 5.38
CA LYS A 60 -5.14 5.25 4.69
C LYS A 60 -6.31 4.56 5.36
N ARG A 61 -7.31 5.33 5.79
CA ARG A 61 -8.58 4.81 6.30
C ARG A 61 -9.59 4.56 5.18
N PHE A 62 -10.32 3.46 5.29
CA PHE A 62 -11.44 3.08 4.44
C PHE A 62 -12.64 2.68 5.30
N LYS A 63 -13.84 2.99 4.80
CA LYS A 63 -15.08 2.48 5.37
C LYS A 63 -15.20 0.98 5.10
N TYR A 64 -15.88 0.27 5.99
CA TYR A 64 -16.28 -1.12 5.75
C TYR A 64 -17.05 -1.25 4.42
N ASN A 65 -16.85 -2.36 3.71
CA ASN A 65 -17.55 -2.70 2.46
C ASN A 65 -17.37 -1.67 1.33
N THR A 66 -16.18 -1.08 1.20
CA THR A 66 -15.82 -0.18 0.10
C THR A 66 -15.04 -0.94 -0.97
N SER A 67 -15.42 -0.79 -2.24
CA SER A 67 -14.59 -1.27 -3.36
C SER A 67 -13.41 -0.32 -3.58
N VAL A 68 -12.20 -0.84 -3.45
CA VAL A 68 -10.95 -0.07 -3.57
C VAL A 68 -10.17 -0.59 -4.78
N GLU A 69 -9.72 0.34 -5.62
CA GLU A 69 -8.90 0.04 -6.78
C GLU A 69 -7.58 0.79 -6.65
N ILE A 70 -6.46 0.06 -6.74
CA ILE A 70 -5.11 0.59 -6.58
C ILE A 70 -4.37 0.41 -7.88
N ILE A 71 -3.76 1.50 -8.35
CA ILE A 71 -2.80 1.46 -9.45
C ILE A 71 -1.40 1.56 -8.85
N PHE A 72 -0.68 0.45 -8.84
CA PHE A 72 0.75 0.49 -8.56
C PHE A 72 1.49 0.95 -9.80
N GLN A 73 2.31 2.00 -9.66
CA GLN A 73 3.18 2.52 -10.73
C GLN A 73 4.63 2.34 -10.28
N SER A 74 5.37 1.50 -10.99
CA SER A 74 6.84 1.39 -10.84
C SER A 74 7.51 2.59 -11.49
N THR A 75 8.66 2.99 -10.96
CA THR A 75 9.52 4.05 -11.51
C THR A 75 10.76 3.41 -12.12
N THR A 76 11.53 4.16 -12.91
CA THR A 76 12.86 3.73 -13.41
C THR A 76 14.01 4.26 -12.56
N LEU A 77 13.70 4.97 -11.47
CA LEU A 77 14.65 5.63 -10.57
C LEU A 77 15.65 4.60 -9.99
N LEU A 78 16.94 4.95 -9.96
CA LEU A 78 18.01 4.17 -9.32
C LEU A 78 18.01 2.67 -9.67
N MET A 79 17.93 2.36 -10.97
CA MET A 79 17.89 0.97 -11.44
C MET A 79 16.75 0.12 -10.85
N SER A 80 15.58 0.74 -10.61
CA SER A 80 14.38 0.09 -10.06
C SER A 80 14.13 -1.32 -10.61
N ASP A 81 13.65 -2.21 -9.75
CA ASP A 81 13.30 -3.60 -10.08
C ASP A 81 11.79 -3.81 -10.23
N SER A 82 11.39 -5.04 -10.55
CA SER A 82 9.98 -5.42 -10.43
C SER A 82 9.63 -5.63 -8.95
N ASN A 83 8.53 -5.03 -8.48
CA ASN A 83 8.16 -5.03 -7.06
C ASN A 83 6.96 -5.94 -6.79
N PRO A 84 7.10 -7.05 -6.03
CA PRO A 84 5.98 -7.87 -5.61
C PRO A 84 5.22 -7.14 -4.49
N MET A 85 4.07 -6.54 -4.78
CA MET A 85 3.25 -5.85 -3.79
C MET A 85 2.30 -6.82 -3.10
N HIS A 86 2.32 -6.83 -1.77
CA HIS A 86 1.53 -7.72 -0.92
C HIS A 86 0.67 -6.91 0.04
N LEU A 87 -0.63 -7.26 0.12
CA LEU A 87 -1.59 -6.68 1.05
C LEU A 87 -2.00 -7.74 2.07
N HIS A 88 -1.81 -7.46 3.35
CA HIS A 88 -2.23 -8.35 4.43
C HIS A 88 -3.75 -8.35 4.54
N GLY A 89 -4.34 -9.45 5.01
CA GLY A 89 -5.79 -9.56 5.29
C GLY A 89 -6.69 -9.64 4.07
N TYR A 90 -6.14 -9.56 2.86
CA TYR A 90 -6.88 -9.57 1.60
C TYR A 90 -6.15 -10.38 0.53
N ASP A 91 -6.91 -11.09 -0.28
CA ASP A 91 -6.52 -11.32 -1.67
C ASP A 91 -7.04 -10.17 -2.54
N VAL A 92 -6.33 -9.87 -3.62
CA VAL A 92 -6.69 -8.83 -4.57
C VAL A 92 -6.96 -9.40 -5.96
N PHE A 93 -7.94 -8.84 -6.66
CA PHE A 93 -8.18 -9.12 -8.06
C PHE A 93 -7.20 -8.33 -8.91
N LEU A 94 -6.34 -9.02 -9.66
CA LEU A 94 -5.48 -8.42 -10.66
C LEU A 94 -6.28 -8.12 -11.92
N LEU A 95 -6.54 -6.83 -12.16
CA LEU A 95 -7.38 -6.38 -13.26
C LEU A 95 -6.59 -6.27 -14.57
N ALA A 96 -5.39 -5.70 -14.51
CA ALA A 96 -4.50 -5.57 -15.66
C ALA A 96 -3.08 -5.21 -15.21
N GLN A 97 -2.12 -5.40 -16.12
CA GLN A 97 -0.75 -4.91 -15.99
C GLN A 97 -0.31 -4.31 -17.33
N GLY A 98 0.68 -3.43 -17.28
CA GLY A 98 1.27 -2.85 -18.48
C GLY A 98 2.65 -2.27 -18.23
N LEU A 99 3.34 -1.91 -19.31
CA LEU A 99 4.58 -1.15 -19.28
C LEU A 99 4.30 0.33 -19.55
N GLY A 100 5.23 1.20 -19.14
CA GLY A 100 5.09 2.65 -19.26
C GLY A 100 4.34 3.28 -18.09
N ASN A 101 4.06 4.57 -18.20
CA ASN A 101 3.16 5.26 -17.28
C ASN A 101 1.72 4.81 -17.53
N PHE A 102 0.99 4.53 -16.45
CA PHE A 102 -0.44 4.29 -16.50
C PHE A 102 -1.18 5.52 -17.04
N ASP A 103 -2.04 5.31 -18.03
CA ASP A 103 -2.95 6.32 -18.55
C ASP A 103 -4.39 5.82 -18.43
N ALA A 104 -5.18 6.42 -17.55
CA ALA A 104 -6.56 6.01 -17.30
C ALA A 104 -7.44 6.02 -18.56
N LYS A 105 -7.21 6.96 -19.51
CA LYS A 105 -7.97 7.02 -20.77
C LYS A 105 -7.65 5.84 -21.67
N ARG A 106 -6.43 5.31 -21.56
CA ARG A 106 -5.93 4.24 -22.41
C ARG A 106 -6.07 2.86 -21.78
N ASP A 107 -5.81 2.75 -20.49
CA ASP A 107 -5.46 1.49 -19.86
C ASP A 107 -6.61 0.87 -19.06
N VAL A 108 -7.56 1.67 -18.57
CA VAL A 108 -8.76 1.16 -17.86
C VAL A 108 -9.56 0.20 -18.73
N ARG A 109 -9.63 0.44 -20.05
CA ARG A 109 -10.30 -0.48 -21.00
C ARG A 109 -9.66 -1.88 -21.06
N LYS A 110 -8.45 -2.05 -20.53
CA LYS A 110 -7.74 -3.34 -20.48
C LYS A 110 -8.12 -4.15 -19.23
N PHE A 111 -8.86 -3.55 -18.29
CA PHE A 111 -9.15 -4.19 -17.01
C PHE A 111 -10.12 -5.34 -17.22
N ASN A 112 -9.73 -6.52 -16.72
CA ASN A 112 -10.58 -7.70 -16.75
C ASN A 112 -11.52 -7.70 -15.54
N TYR A 113 -12.76 -7.25 -15.75
CA TYR A 113 -13.82 -7.29 -14.73
C TYR A 113 -14.69 -8.56 -14.78
N HIS A 114 -14.41 -9.49 -15.71
CA HIS A 114 -15.23 -10.68 -15.88
C HIS A 114 -14.66 -11.89 -15.11
N ASN A 115 -13.36 -12.12 -15.21
CA ASN A 115 -12.68 -13.21 -14.50
C ASN A 115 -11.22 -12.85 -14.18
N PRO A 116 -10.97 -11.84 -13.33
CA PRO A 116 -9.62 -11.47 -12.92
C PRO A 116 -8.99 -12.55 -12.04
N GLN A 117 -7.65 -12.63 -12.06
CA GLN A 117 -6.93 -13.53 -11.17
C GLN A 117 -7.00 -13.00 -9.73
N LEU A 118 -7.31 -13.87 -8.77
CA LEU A 118 -7.22 -13.57 -7.35
C LEU A 118 -5.81 -13.91 -6.84
N ARG A 119 -5.14 -12.96 -6.18
CA ARG A 119 -3.75 -13.09 -5.73
C ARG A 119 -3.54 -12.39 -4.39
N SER A 120 -2.74 -12.98 -3.50
CA SER A 120 -2.27 -12.30 -2.28
C SER A 120 -1.11 -11.32 -2.54
N THR A 121 -0.35 -11.57 -3.61
CA THR A 121 0.82 -10.76 -4.01
C THR A 121 0.82 -10.57 -5.53
N VAL A 122 1.03 -9.33 -5.97
CA VAL A 122 1.05 -8.96 -7.39
C VAL A 122 2.41 -8.35 -7.75
N LEU A 123 3.07 -8.91 -8.77
CA LEU A 123 4.31 -8.35 -9.29
C LEU A 123 4.00 -7.08 -10.10
N VAL A 124 4.57 -5.94 -9.73
CA VAL A 124 4.54 -4.72 -10.52
C VAL A 124 5.76 -4.74 -11.44
N PRO A 125 5.59 -4.73 -12.77
CA PRO A 125 6.73 -4.75 -13.69
C PRO A 125 7.61 -3.50 -13.52
N ARG A 126 8.93 -3.67 -13.61
CA ARG A 126 9.88 -2.55 -13.70
C ARG A 126 9.46 -1.57 -14.80
N GLY A 127 9.32 -0.29 -14.46
CA GLY A 127 8.89 0.73 -15.42
C GLY A 127 7.50 0.47 -16.00
N GLY A 128 6.63 -0.18 -15.23
CA GLY A 128 5.26 -0.48 -15.61
C GLY A 128 4.28 -0.23 -14.47
N TRP A 129 3.10 -0.81 -14.61
CA TRP A 129 2.01 -0.66 -13.64
C TRP A 129 1.20 -1.95 -13.49
N ALA A 130 0.53 -2.06 -12.35
CA ALA A 130 -0.45 -3.11 -12.08
C ALA A 130 -1.69 -2.48 -11.43
N ALA A 131 -2.87 -2.83 -11.94
CA ALA A 131 -4.15 -2.41 -11.40
C ALA A 131 -4.77 -3.57 -10.62
N VAL A 132 -5.08 -3.33 -9.36
CA VAL A 132 -5.71 -4.32 -8.47
C VAL A 132 -6.99 -3.78 -7.86
N ARG A 133 -7.94 -4.66 -7.54
CA ARG A 133 -9.17 -4.31 -6.83
C ARG A 133 -9.44 -5.28 -5.68
N PHE A 134 -9.96 -4.76 -4.57
CA PHE A 134 -10.46 -5.54 -3.45
C PHE A 134 -11.65 -4.82 -2.79
N VAL A 135 -12.31 -5.47 -1.85
CA VAL A 135 -13.38 -4.89 -1.03
C VAL A 135 -12.89 -4.85 0.40
N THR A 136 -13.13 -3.75 1.12
CA THR A 136 -12.72 -3.58 2.52
C THR A 136 -13.72 -4.22 3.49
N ASP A 137 -13.89 -5.54 3.38
CA ASP A 137 -14.83 -6.34 4.17
C ASP A 137 -14.19 -7.02 5.41
N ASN A 138 -12.92 -6.72 5.68
CA ASN A 138 -12.16 -7.23 6.83
C ASN A 138 -11.69 -6.06 7.72
N PRO A 139 -12.41 -5.73 8.81
CA PRO A 139 -12.07 -4.64 9.72
C PRO A 139 -10.70 -4.85 10.38
N GLY A 140 -9.97 -3.76 10.60
CA GLY A 140 -8.66 -3.81 11.23
C GLY A 140 -7.61 -2.97 10.55
N MET A 141 -6.34 -3.28 10.84
CA MET A 141 -5.19 -2.61 10.24
C MET A 141 -4.41 -3.60 9.39
N TRP A 142 -4.14 -3.25 8.13
CA TRP A 142 -3.59 -4.18 7.15
C TRP A 142 -2.38 -3.60 6.46
N TYR A 143 -1.25 -4.30 6.54
CA TYR A 143 0.01 -3.82 5.99
C TYR A 143 0.06 -4.03 4.48
N LEU A 144 0.44 -2.99 3.73
CA LEU A 144 0.67 -3.03 2.29
C LEU A 144 2.14 -2.70 2.05
N HIS A 145 2.88 -3.62 1.42
CA HIS A 145 4.32 -3.42 1.21
C HIS A 145 4.85 -4.22 0.03
N CYS A 146 6.03 -3.84 -0.45
CA CYS A 146 6.81 -4.67 -1.35
C CYS A 146 7.33 -5.91 -0.60
N HIS A 147 7.30 -7.10 -1.18
CA HIS A 147 7.72 -8.35 -0.55
C HIS A 147 9.22 -8.65 -0.74
N PHE A 148 10.00 -7.69 -1.24
CA PHE A 148 11.45 -7.67 -1.12
C PHE A 148 11.85 -6.98 0.18
N GLU A 149 12.50 -7.72 1.06
CA GLU A 149 12.85 -7.28 2.43
C GLU A 149 13.61 -5.96 2.46
N PHE A 150 14.56 -5.77 1.54
CA PHE A 150 15.32 -4.53 1.41
C PHE A 150 14.41 -3.31 1.18
N HIS A 151 13.42 -3.43 0.28
CA HIS A 151 12.48 -2.34 -0.01
C HIS A 151 11.54 -2.06 1.17
N ILE A 152 11.14 -3.08 1.94
CA ILE A 152 10.33 -2.86 3.16
C ILE A 152 11.11 -2.03 4.16
N ILE A 153 12.39 -2.39 4.40
CA ILE A 153 13.25 -1.72 5.37
C ILE A 153 13.53 -0.26 4.94
N MET A 154 13.65 0.00 3.63
CA MET A 154 13.77 1.35 3.09
C MET A 154 12.47 2.17 3.17
N GLY A 155 11.33 1.54 3.49
CA GLY A 155 10.05 2.23 3.71
C GLY A 155 9.07 2.15 2.54
N MET A 156 9.22 1.20 1.60
CA MET A 156 8.20 0.92 0.57
C MET A 156 7.01 0.17 1.17
N ALA A 157 6.30 0.86 2.06
CA ALA A 157 5.17 0.31 2.80
C ALA A 157 4.19 1.41 3.27
N THR A 158 2.95 1.00 3.49
CA THR A 158 1.92 1.75 4.23
C THR A 158 1.03 0.74 4.95
N ALA A 159 0.02 1.22 5.68
CA ALA A 159 -1.04 0.36 6.19
C ALA A 159 -2.41 0.99 5.93
N PHE A 160 -3.41 0.12 5.79
CA PHE A 160 -4.79 0.48 5.63
C PHE A 160 -5.54 0.24 6.93
N ILE A 161 -6.40 1.19 7.29
CA ILE A 161 -7.34 1.06 8.40
C ILE A 161 -8.70 0.80 7.78
N VAL A 162 -9.34 -0.30 8.14
CA VAL A 162 -10.70 -0.63 7.72
C VAL A 162 -11.59 -0.55 8.95
N GLU A 163 -12.57 0.34 8.86
CA GLU A 163 -13.56 0.57 9.91
C GLU A 163 -14.42 -0.67 10.16
N ASP A 164 -15.05 -0.70 11.34
CA ASP A 164 -16.03 -1.72 11.68
C ASP A 164 -17.26 -1.62 10.76
N GLY A 165 -17.83 -2.78 10.46
CA GLY A 165 -19.12 -2.94 9.81
C GLY A 165 -20.29 -2.78 10.78
N PRO A 166 -21.52 -3.01 10.30
CA PRO A 166 -22.75 -2.70 11.04
C PRO A 166 -23.10 -3.73 12.14
N THR A 167 -22.45 -4.90 12.17
CA THR A 167 -22.72 -5.95 13.17
C THR A 167 -21.48 -6.33 13.97
N PRO A 168 -21.62 -6.90 15.17
CA PRO A 168 -20.49 -7.39 15.97
C PRO A 168 -19.57 -8.37 15.24
N GLU A 169 -20.11 -9.21 14.35
CA GLU A 169 -19.34 -10.18 13.54
C GLU A 169 -18.51 -9.49 12.45
N THR A 170 -18.93 -8.29 12.05
CA THR A 170 -18.22 -7.40 11.12
C THR A 170 -17.47 -6.29 11.85
N SER A 171 -17.25 -6.41 13.16
CA SER A 171 -16.44 -5.48 13.94
C SER A 171 -15.15 -6.16 14.37
N LEU A 172 -14.09 -5.38 14.50
CA LEU A 172 -12.81 -5.87 14.98
C LEU A 172 -12.94 -6.23 16.49
N PRO A 173 -12.74 -7.50 16.91
CA PRO A 173 -12.88 -7.90 18.31
C PRO A 173 -11.79 -7.24 19.17
N PRO A 174 -11.96 -7.05 20.48
CA PRO A 174 -10.91 -6.48 21.32
C PRO A 174 -9.63 -7.35 21.29
N PRO A 175 -8.44 -6.77 21.54
CA PRO A 175 -7.21 -7.53 21.62
C PRO A 175 -7.31 -8.63 22.69
N PRO A 176 -6.70 -9.81 22.47
CA PRO A 176 -6.61 -10.84 23.51
C PRO A 176 -5.95 -10.29 24.80
N PRO A 177 -6.31 -10.77 26.00
CA PRO A 177 -5.75 -10.28 27.26
C PRO A 177 -4.21 -10.36 27.35
N GLU A 178 -3.61 -11.33 26.68
CA GLU A 178 -2.16 -11.55 26.60
C GLU A 178 -1.43 -10.64 25.59
N PHE A 179 -2.18 -9.81 24.85
CA PHE A 179 -1.62 -8.92 23.84
C PHE A 179 -0.69 -7.89 24.49
N LYS A 180 0.60 -7.97 24.16
CA LYS A 180 1.63 -7.12 24.77
C LYS A 180 1.43 -5.67 24.35
N LYS A 181 1.18 -4.80 25.33
CA LYS A 181 1.23 -3.36 25.15
C LYS A 181 2.68 -2.89 25.05
N CYS A 182 2.96 -2.01 24.09
CA CYS A 182 4.27 -1.40 23.93
C CYS A 182 4.38 -0.17 24.86
N GLY A 183 5.52 0.01 25.53
CA GLY A 183 5.75 1.16 26.43
C GLY A 183 5.20 0.99 27.86
N ALA A 184 4.74 -0.20 28.24
CA ALA A 184 4.60 -0.56 29.65
C ALA A 184 6.01 -0.81 30.20
N SER A 185 6.58 0.21 30.84
CA SER A 185 7.75 0.10 31.73
C SER A 185 7.35 -0.51 33.06
#